data_AF-A0A7Y1YAT6-F1
#
_entry.id   AF-A0A7Y1YAT6-F1
#
_cell.length_a   1.000
_cell.length_b   1.000
_cell.length_c   1.000
_cell.angle_alpha   90.00
_cell.angle_beta   90.00
_cell.angle_gamma   90.00
#
_symmetry.space_group_name_H-M   'P 1'
#
loop_
_entity.id
_entity.type
_entity.pdbx_description
1 polymer ?
#
loop_
_entity_poly.entity_id
_entity_poly.type
_entity_poly.pdbx_seq_one_letter_code
_entity_poly.pdbx_strand_id
1 'polypeptide(L)'
;MIGVFGGSGFYEFLDNAREVEIDTPYGPPAAPLTVGTVDGAEVAFLPRHGVDHQFPAHKVPFRANVWAMKEAGVTCVIGPCAVGSLQADIAPRSFVVCDQIFDATRGRDGTFYDGPELEHLSFADPYCEDLRGIALSSLRQVGATTHDGGTVVVIEGPRFSTRAESAFFSRQGWHVINMTQSPEVQLTRELGM
;
A
#
# COMPACT_ATOMS: atom_id res chain seq x y z
N MET A 1 -11.90 11.60 -5.23
CA MET A 1 -12.12 10.18 -5.60
C MET A 1 -11.33 9.31 -4.63
N ILE A 2 -11.79 8.08 -4.33
CA ILE A 2 -11.05 7.14 -3.47
C ILE A 2 -10.18 6.24 -4.35
N GLY A 3 -8.90 6.11 -4.03
CA GLY A 3 -7.99 5.16 -4.68
C GLY A 3 -7.90 3.86 -3.90
N VAL A 4 -7.88 2.72 -4.60
CA VAL A 4 -7.68 1.40 -4.01
C VAL A 4 -6.55 0.68 -4.73
N PHE A 5 -5.51 0.31 -3.98
CA PHE A 5 -4.45 -0.56 -4.52
C PHE A 5 -4.73 -2.03 -4.21
N GLY A 6 -4.79 -2.84 -5.26
CA GLY A 6 -4.94 -4.29 -5.18
C GLY A 6 -3.62 -5.00 -4.89
N GLY A 7 -3.56 -5.78 -3.81
CA GLY A 7 -2.42 -6.64 -3.48
C GLY A 7 -2.47 -8.02 -4.15
N SER A 8 -1.66 -8.96 -3.65
CA SER A 8 -1.72 -10.36 -4.08
C SER A 8 -3.12 -10.94 -3.85
N GLY A 9 -3.71 -11.51 -4.89
CA GLY A 9 -5.07 -12.08 -4.87
C GLY A 9 -6.19 -11.05 -5.04
N PHE A 10 -5.89 -9.77 -5.25
CA PHE A 10 -6.89 -8.71 -5.45
C PHE A 10 -6.55 -7.93 -6.73
N TYR A 11 -6.91 -8.50 -7.88
CA TYR A 11 -6.54 -7.97 -9.21
C TYR A 11 -7.69 -7.29 -9.95
N GLU A 12 -8.92 -7.52 -9.51
CA GLU A 12 -10.15 -6.93 -10.02
C GLU A 12 -11.04 -6.57 -8.83
N PHE A 13 -11.85 -5.50 -8.95
CA PHE A 13 -12.66 -5.01 -7.84
C PHE A 13 -14.02 -4.45 -8.26
N LEU A 14 -14.09 -3.68 -9.34
CA LEU A 14 -15.26 -2.88 -9.68
C LEU A 14 -16.03 -3.49 -10.86
N ASP A 15 -17.34 -3.69 -10.68
CA ASP A 15 -18.23 -4.09 -11.75
C ASP A 15 -18.58 -2.89 -12.66
N ASN A 16 -18.70 -3.13 -13.98
CA ASN A 16 -19.04 -2.11 -14.99
C ASN A 16 -18.14 -0.87 -14.97
N ALA A 17 -16.89 -1.03 -14.55
CA ALA A 17 -15.93 0.04 -14.51
C ALA A 17 -15.35 0.35 -15.90
N ARG A 18 -14.91 1.59 -16.08
CA ARG A 18 -14.18 2.03 -17.27
C ARG A 18 -12.69 1.95 -17.02
N GLU A 19 -11.95 1.48 -18.03
CA GLU A 19 -10.49 1.60 -18.01
C GLU A 19 -10.07 3.03 -18.36
N VAL A 20 -9.02 3.50 -17.69
CA VAL A 20 -8.43 4.81 -17.87
C VAL A 20 -6.93 4.64 -17.99
N GLU A 21 -6.41 4.88 -19.18
CA GLU A 21 -4.97 4.96 -19.42
C GLU A 21 -4.47 6.34 -19.00
N ILE A 22 -3.40 6.36 -18.20
CA ILE A 22 -2.74 7.58 -17.75
C ILE A 22 -1.26 7.48 -18.05
N ASP A 23 -0.77 8.42 -18.86
CA ASP A 23 0.65 8.62 -19.07
C ASP A 23 1.26 9.28 -17.84
N THR A 24 2.37 8.72 -17.34
CA THR A 24 3.09 9.30 -16.20
C THR A 24 4.52 9.66 -16.57
N PRO A 25 5.11 10.69 -15.93
CA PRO A 25 6.53 11.02 -16.11
C PRO A 25 7.49 9.91 -15.69
N TYR A 26 6.99 8.90 -14.98
CA TYR A 26 7.78 7.82 -14.36
C TYR A 26 7.64 6.48 -15.11
N GLY A 27 7.08 6.52 -16.32
CA GLY A 27 6.79 5.34 -17.13
C GLY A 27 5.35 4.83 -16.92
N PRO A 28 5.00 3.68 -17.50
CA PRO A 28 3.67 3.13 -17.38
C PRO A 28 3.38 2.66 -15.94
N PRO A 29 2.15 2.85 -15.43
CA PRO A 29 1.68 2.15 -14.24
C PRO A 29 1.66 0.63 -14.44
N ALA A 30 1.47 -0.13 -13.36
CA ALA A 30 1.45 -1.60 -13.41
C ALA A 30 0.29 -2.16 -14.26
N ALA A 31 -0.79 -1.38 -14.40
CA ALA A 31 -1.96 -1.63 -15.25
C ALA A 31 -2.70 -0.30 -15.47
N PRO A 32 -3.58 -0.20 -16.49
CA PRO A 32 -4.56 0.88 -16.57
C PRO A 32 -5.37 0.98 -15.27
N LEU A 33 -5.82 2.20 -14.93
CA LEU A 33 -6.75 2.37 -13.82
C LEU A 33 -8.13 1.87 -14.20
N THR A 34 -8.80 1.23 -13.25
CA THR A 34 -10.21 0.87 -13.38
C THR A 34 -11.02 1.85 -12.54
N VAL A 35 -11.89 2.65 -13.16
CA VAL A 35 -12.70 3.66 -12.47
C VAL A 35 -14.18 3.27 -12.50
N GLY A 36 -14.81 3.26 -11.33
CA GLY A 36 -16.20 2.88 -11.17
C GLY A 36 -16.79 3.49 -9.88
N THR A 37 -17.86 2.88 -9.37
CA THR A 37 -18.53 3.35 -8.16
C THR A 37 -18.79 2.23 -7.17
N VAL A 38 -18.60 2.52 -5.88
CA VAL A 38 -19.00 1.65 -4.77
C VAL A 38 -19.95 2.43 -3.88
N ASP A 39 -21.18 1.95 -3.70
CA ASP A 39 -22.22 2.63 -2.92
C ASP A 39 -22.41 4.13 -3.28
N GLY A 40 -22.26 4.45 -4.57
CA GLY A 40 -22.38 5.81 -5.10
C GLY A 40 -21.12 6.68 -4.96
N ALA A 41 -20.06 6.21 -4.29
CA ALA A 41 -18.77 6.87 -4.24
C ALA A 41 -17.89 6.46 -5.42
N GLU A 42 -17.23 7.42 -6.06
CA GLU A 42 -16.31 7.15 -7.17
C GLU A 42 -14.97 6.57 -6.66
N VAL A 43 -14.55 5.46 -7.26
CA VAL A 43 -13.36 4.69 -6.88
C VAL A 43 -12.48 4.45 -8.10
N ALA A 44 -11.19 4.73 -7.97
CA ALA A 44 -10.14 4.27 -8.87
C ALA A 44 -9.43 3.06 -8.25
N PHE A 45 -9.24 2.02 -9.04
CA PHE A 45 -8.57 0.79 -8.63
C PHE A 45 -7.33 0.52 -9.50
N LEU A 46 -6.25 0.04 -8.88
CA LEU A 46 -5.04 -0.41 -9.58
C LEU A 46 -4.47 -1.68 -8.92
N PRO A 47 -4.28 -2.78 -9.66
CA PRO A 47 -3.58 -3.95 -9.15
C PRO A 47 -2.07 -3.69 -9.09
N ARG A 48 -1.49 -3.67 -7.88
CA ARG A 48 -0.10 -3.28 -7.62
C ARG A 48 0.91 -4.11 -8.42
N HIS A 49 0.62 -5.40 -8.59
CA HIS A 49 1.49 -6.35 -9.28
C HIS A 49 1.16 -6.49 -10.78
N GLY A 50 0.28 -5.64 -11.31
CA GLY A 50 -0.33 -5.81 -12.63
C GLY A 50 -1.44 -6.87 -12.62
N VAL A 51 -2.20 -6.93 -13.72
CA VAL A 51 -3.38 -7.81 -13.87
C VAL A 51 -3.00 -9.30 -13.77
N ASP A 52 -1.84 -9.68 -14.31
CA ASP A 52 -1.36 -11.07 -14.33
C ASP A 52 -0.40 -11.39 -13.15
N HIS A 53 -0.31 -10.51 -12.16
CA HIS A 53 0.68 -10.60 -11.07
C HIS A 53 2.14 -10.68 -11.58
N GLN A 54 2.43 -10.01 -12.68
CA GLN A 54 3.73 -10.12 -13.37
C GLN A 54 4.86 -9.32 -12.70
N PHE A 55 4.53 -8.31 -11.87
CA PHE A 55 5.54 -7.49 -11.22
C PHE A 55 5.87 -7.99 -9.81
N PRO A 56 7.08 -8.51 -9.53
CA PRO A 56 7.50 -8.75 -8.17
C PRO A 56 7.64 -7.44 -7.40
N ALA A 57 7.51 -7.48 -6.07
CA ALA A 57 7.42 -6.27 -5.23
C ALA A 57 8.52 -5.21 -5.49
N HIS A 58 9.78 -5.63 -5.66
CA HIS A 58 10.92 -4.75 -5.95
C HIS A 58 10.95 -4.17 -7.38
N LYS A 59 10.02 -4.57 -8.25
CA LYS A 59 9.84 -4.08 -9.63
C LYS A 59 8.49 -3.44 -9.88
N VAL A 60 7.66 -3.30 -8.85
CA VAL A 60 6.41 -2.55 -8.96
C VAL A 60 6.75 -1.09 -9.32
N PRO A 61 6.10 -0.49 -10.33
CA PRO A 61 6.34 0.89 -10.74
C PRO A 61 5.62 1.87 -9.79
N PHE A 62 6.05 1.93 -8.53
CA PHE A 62 5.34 2.66 -7.46
C PHE A 62 5.10 4.14 -7.79
N ARG A 63 6.10 4.84 -8.32
CA ARG A 63 5.96 6.24 -8.73
C ARG A 63 4.87 6.43 -9.79
N ALA A 64 4.87 5.60 -10.83
CA ALA A 64 3.85 5.65 -11.87
C ALA A 64 2.46 5.30 -11.33
N ASN A 65 2.35 4.28 -10.47
CA ASN A 65 1.08 3.89 -9.86
C ASN A 65 0.47 5.02 -9.02
N VAL A 66 1.27 5.62 -8.14
CA VAL A 66 0.80 6.70 -7.25
C VAL A 66 0.53 7.98 -8.03
N TRP A 67 1.37 8.31 -9.02
CA TRP A 67 1.13 9.45 -9.91
C TRP A 67 -0.15 9.29 -10.71
N ALA A 68 -0.42 8.11 -11.25
CA ALA A 68 -1.65 7.84 -11.99
C ALA A 68 -2.89 8.03 -11.10
N MET A 69 -2.86 7.57 -9.84
CA MET A 69 -3.94 7.86 -8.88
C MET A 69 -4.15 9.37 -8.70
N LYS A 70 -3.07 10.13 -8.53
CA LYS A 70 -3.15 11.58 -8.36
C LYS A 70 -3.77 12.26 -9.58
N GLU A 71 -3.30 11.94 -10.78
CA GLU A 71 -3.83 12.47 -12.05
C GLU A 71 -5.30 12.10 -12.27
N ALA A 72 -5.73 10.93 -11.80
CA ALA A 72 -7.13 10.52 -11.83
C ALA A 72 -8.03 11.31 -10.86
N GLY A 73 -7.47 12.18 -10.02
CA GLY A 73 -8.22 12.95 -9.02
C GLY A 73 -8.48 12.19 -7.72
N VAL A 74 -7.68 11.16 -7.43
CA VAL A 74 -7.68 10.51 -6.12
C VAL A 74 -7.22 11.50 -5.05
N THR A 75 -7.91 11.46 -3.91
CA THR A 75 -7.65 12.33 -2.75
C THR A 75 -7.29 11.54 -1.49
N CYS A 76 -7.51 10.23 -1.50
CA CYS A 76 -7.13 9.31 -0.43
C CYS A 76 -6.96 7.90 -0.99
N VAL A 77 -6.04 7.12 -0.42
CA VAL A 77 -5.74 5.77 -0.88
C VAL A 77 -5.95 4.74 0.22
N ILE A 78 -6.57 3.62 -0.13
CA ILE A 78 -6.66 2.41 0.70
C ILE A 78 -5.89 1.28 0.02
N GLY A 79 -4.86 0.76 0.68
CA GLY A 79 -3.97 -0.27 0.13
C GLY A 79 -3.89 -1.52 0.99
N PRO A 80 -4.84 -2.47 0.89
CA PRO A 80 -4.71 -3.76 1.57
C PRO A 80 -3.47 -4.52 1.07
N CYS A 81 -2.78 -5.18 2.00
CA CYS A 81 -1.57 -5.95 1.72
C CYS A 81 -1.68 -7.33 2.35
N ALA A 82 -1.26 -8.37 1.62
CA ALA A 82 -1.00 -9.68 2.22
C ALA A 82 0.30 -9.60 3.03
N VAL A 83 0.29 -10.10 4.27
CA VAL A 83 1.39 -9.97 5.22
C VAL A 83 1.64 -11.27 5.97
N GLY A 84 2.87 -11.42 6.49
CA GLY A 84 3.19 -12.40 7.53
C GLY A 84 3.04 -11.79 8.93
N SER A 85 2.59 -12.58 9.89
CA SER A 85 2.59 -12.18 11.31
C SER A 85 3.97 -12.36 11.93
N LEU A 86 4.38 -11.42 12.79
CA LEU A 86 5.60 -11.49 13.61
C LEU A 86 5.29 -11.66 15.12
N GLN A 87 4.02 -11.60 15.51
CA GLN A 87 3.57 -11.69 16.90
C GLN A 87 2.53 -12.79 17.06
N ALA A 88 2.65 -13.57 18.14
CA ALA A 88 1.86 -14.80 18.32
C ALA A 88 0.36 -14.54 18.51
N ASP A 89 -0.01 -13.37 19.00
CA ASP A 89 -1.38 -12.90 19.20
C ASP A 89 -2.05 -12.39 17.91
N ILE A 90 -1.27 -12.12 16.86
CA ILE A 90 -1.79 -11.79 15.53
C ILE A 90 -1.89 -13.09 14.71
N ALA A 91 -3.05 -13.74 14.80
CA ALA A 91 -3.32 -14.98 14.09
C ALA A 91 -3.55 -14.74 12.58
N PRO A 92 -3.25 -15.71 11.71
CA PRO A 92 -3.63 -15.64 10.29
C PRO A 92 -5.12 -15.32 10.11
N ARG A 93 -5.46 -14.56 9.05
CA ARG A 93 -6.80 -14.03 8.75
C ARG A 93 -7.28 -12.88 9.66
N SER A 94 -6.44 -12.42 10.59
CA SER A 94 -6.67 -11.16 11.30
C SER A 94 -6.23 -9.98 10.43
N PHE A 95 -6.83 -8.82 10.65
CA PHE A 95 -6.42 -7.56 10.07
C PHE A 95 -5.62 -6.74 11.08
N VAL A 96 -4.60 -6.04 10.60
CA VAL A 96 -3.85 -5.05 11.39
C VAL A 96 -3.94 -3.72 10.65
N VAL A 97 -4.58 -2.73 11.25
CA VAL A 97 -4.59 -1.37 10.71
C VAL A 97 -3.34 -0.66 11.22
N CYS A 98 -2.24 -0.87 10.50
CA CYS A 98 -0.91 -0.37 10.86
C CYS A 98 -0.92 1.15 11.01
N ASP A 99 -0.14 1.64 11.97
CA ASP A 99 0.12 3.06 12.22
C ASP A 99 1.59 3.43 11.98
N GLN A 100 2.46 2.42 11.88
CA GLN A 100 3.91 2.61 11.75
C GLN A 100 4.52 1.67 10.71
N ILE A 101 5.67 2.07 10.17
CA ILE A 101 6.42 1.33 9.16
C ILE A 101 7.91 1.31 9.50
N PHE A 102 8.53 0.14 9.36
CA PHE A 102 9.97 -0.02 9.33
C PHE A 102 10.40 -0.41 7.92
N ASP A 103 11.13 0.47 7.25
CA ASP A 103 11.57 0.26 5.87
C ASP A 103 12.94 -0.42 5.82
N ALA A 104 12.97 -1.67 5.35
CA ALA A 104 14.18 -2.44 5.07
C ALA A 104 14.42 -2.63 3.56
N THR A 105 13.72 -1.88 2.72
CA THR A 105 13.88 -1.87 1.26
C THR A 105 15.15 -1.13 0.84
N ARG A 106 15.62 -1.40 -0.39
CA ARG A 106 16.86 -0.86 -0.96
C ARG A 106 16.73 -0.68 -2.47
N GLY A 107 17.12 0.48 -2.96
CA GLY A 107 17.23 0.73 -4.41
C GLY A 107 15.90 0.89 -5.15
N ARG A 108 14.81 1.17 -4.43
CA ARG A 108 13.53 1.57 -5.00
C ARG A 108 13.48 3.09 -5.14
N ASP A 109 12.87 3.59 -6.21
CA ASP A 109 12.64 5.02 -6.39
C ASP A 109 11.56 5.49 -5.40
N GLY A 110 12.00 6.07 -4.29
CA GLY A 110 11.17 6.35 -3.12
C GLY A 110 10.66 7.78 -2.98
N THR A 111 10.94 8.64 -3.94
CA THR A 111 10.52 10.05 -3.93
C THR A 111 10.20 10.55 -5.35
N PHE A 112 9.38 11.58 -5.44
CA PHE A 112 9.17 12.40 -6.63
C PHE A 112 10.15 13.58 -6.71
N TYR A 113 10.88 13.87 -5.63
CA TYR A 113 11.77 15.03 -5.49
C TYR A 113 13.25 14.64 -5.65
N ASP A 114 13.60 14.12 -6.82
CA ASP A 114 14.99 13.75 -7.19
C ASP A 114 15.88 14.98 -7.52
N GLY A 115 15.39 16.20 -7.28
CA GLY A 115 16.04 17.46 -7.62
C GLY A 115 15.58 18.07 -8.96
N PRO A 116 15.78 19.39 -9.16
CA PRO A 116 16.48 20.32 -8.26
C PRO A 116 15.64 20.76 -7.06
N GLU A 117 14.33 20.56 -7.09
CA GLU A 117 13.45 20.80 -5.94
C GLU A 117 13.64 19.69 -4.91
N LEU A 118 13.75 20.08 -3.63
CA LEU A 118 14.00 19.18 -2.51
C LEU A 118 12.86 19.34 -1.51
N GLU A 119 12.23 18.22 -1.17
CA GLU A 119 11.22 18.16 -0.11
C GLU A 119 11.66 17.20 1.00
N HIS A 120 11.49 17.63 2.25
CA HIS A 120 11.72 16.82 3.43
C HIS A 120 10.39 16.56 4.13
N LEU A 121 9.71 15.52 3.67
CA LEU A 121 8.41 15.14 4.20
C LEU A 121 8.49 14.69 5.66
N SER A 122 7.65 15.28 6.52
CA SER A 122 7.43 14.73 7.86
C SER A 122 6.73 13.38 7.77
N PHE A 123 7.41 12.36 8.27
CA PHE A 123 6.98 10.96 8.16
C PHE A 123 6.89 10.24 9.51
N ALA A 124 6.77 11.00 10.61
CA ALA A 124 6.61 10.45 11.95
C ALA A 124 5.33 9.61 12.09
N ASP A 125 4.23 10.10 11.50
CA ASP A 125 2.93 9.43 11.47
C ASP A 125 2.54 9.16 10.00
N PRO A 126 2.97 8.02 9.43
CA PRO A 126 2.97 7.79 7.98
C PRO A 126 1.57 7.66 7.36
N TYR A 127 0.57 7.24 8.15
CA TYR A 127 -0.79 6.98 7.68
C TYR A 127 -1.78 8.06 8.18
N CYS A 128 -2.84 8.32 7.40
CA CYS A 128 -3.91 9.22 7.77
C CYS A 128 -4.75 8.66 8.94
N GLU A 129 -4.81 9.37 10.06
CA GLU A 129 -5.53 8.93 11.26
C GLU A 129 -7.05 8.75 11.01
N ASP A 130 -7.66 9.66 10.25
CA ASP A 130 -9.09 9.58 9.91
C ASP A 130 -9.41 8.32 9.08
N LEU A 131 -8.60 8.01 8.06
CA LEU A 131 -8.77 6.81 7.25
C LEU A 131 -8.53 5.53 8.07
N ARG A 132 -7.57 5.55 9.00
CA ARG A 132 -7.38 4.43 9.94
C ARG A 132 -8.63 4.21 10.80
N GLY A 133 -9.22 5.28 11.35
CA GLY A 133 -10.47 5.22 12.12
C GLY A 133 -11.63 4.63 11.31
N ILE A 134 -11.78 5.04 10.05
CA ILE A 134 -12.79 4.50 9.13
C ILE A 134 -12.54 3.02 8.84
N ALA A 135 -11.31 2.62 8.57
CA ALA A 135 -10.96 1.22 8.32
C ALA A 135 -11.24 0.33 9.55
N LEU A 136 -10.85 0.78 10.74
CA LEU A 136 -11.09 0.07 12.00
C LEU A 136 -12.57 -0.15 12.27
N SER A 137 -13.38 0.90 12.11
CA SER A 137 -14.83 0.81 12.32
C SER A 137 -15.49 -0.12 11.30
N SER A 138 -15.12 0.00 10.02
CA SER A 138 -15.63 -0.85 8.93
C SER A 138 -15.29 -2.33 9.15
N LEU A 139 -14.03 -2.65 9.50
CA LEU A 139 -13.59 -4.02 9.76
C LEU A 139 -14.32 -4.64 10.96
N ARG A 140 -14.55 -3.87 12.03
CA ARG A 140 -15.31 -4.32 13.20
C ARG A 140 -16.78 -4.58 12.87
N GLN A 141 -17.39 -3.74 12.03
CA GLN A 141 -18.78 -3.91 11.59
C GLN A 141 -19.01 -5.21 10.81
N VAL A 142 -18.04 -5.63 9.98
CA VAL A 142 -18.11 -6.90 9.25
C VAL A 142 -17.66 -8.10 10.08
N GLY A 143 -17.36 -7.91 11.38
CA GLY A 143 -16.97 -8.98 12.30
C GLY A 143 -15.54 -9.50 12.12
N ALA A 144 -14.67 -8.74 11.44
CA ALA A 144 -13.27 -9.14 11.25
C ALA A 144 -12.47 -9.00 12.55
N THR A 145 -11.63 -10.00 12.85
CA THR A 145 -10.63 -9.88 13.93
C THR A 145 -9.64 -8.80 13.54
N THR A 146 -9.57 -7.72 14.31
CA THR A 146 -8.87 -6.50 13.92
C THR A 146 -8.02 -5.97 15.06
N HIS A 147 -6.74 -5.72 14.77
CA HIS A 147 -5.78 -5.06 15.65
C HIS A 147 -5.65 -3.59 15.25
N ASP A 148 -5.71 -2.72 16.25
CA ASP A 148 -5.54 -1.27 16.08
C ASP A 148 -4.10 -0.89 16.42
N GLY A 149 -3.38 -0.39 15.41
CA GLY A 149 -1.97 -0.08 15.51
C GLY A 149 -1.09 -1.30 15.23
N GLY A 150 0.15 -1.02 14.89
CA GLY A 150 1.15 -2.01 14.58
C GLY A 150 2.19 -1.49 13.58
N THR A 151 3.44 -1.86 13.82
CA THR A 151 4.55 -1.61 12.90
C THR A 151 4.63 -2.72 11.86
N VAL A 152 4.54 -2.35 10.58
CA VAL A 152 4.86 -3.24 9.46
C VAL A 152 6.34 -3.14 9.10
N VAL A 153 7.01 -4.27 8.94
CA VAL A 153 8.35 -4.37 8.34
C VAL A 153 8.19 -4.57 6.85
N VAL A 154 8.76 -3.67 6.04
CA VAL A 154 8.77 -3.84 4.59
C VAL A 154 10.15 -4.31 4.16
N ILE A 155 10.27 -5.56 3.71
CA ILE A 155 11.51 -6.12 3.18
C ILE A 155 11.55 -6.03 1.66
N GLU A 156 12.76 -6.12 1.09
CA GLU A 156 12.94 -6.00 -0.36
C GLU A 156 12.24 -7.11 -1.17
N GLY A 157 12.26 -8.34 -0.66
CA GLY A 157 11.90 -9.52 -1.46
C GLY A 157 12.92 -9.80 -2.59
N PRO A 158 12.58 -10.68 -3.55
CA PRO A 158 11.37 -11.50 -3.61
C PRO A 158 11.41 -12.70 -2.65
N ARG A 159 12.57 -13.00 -2.06
CA ARG A 159 12.65 -14.05 -1.04
C ARG A 159 11.90 -13.66 0.22
N PHE A 160 11.33 -14.65 0.90
CA PHE A 160 10.93 -14.46 2.28
C PHE A 160 12.15 -14.33 3.21
N SER A 161 11.88 -13.86 4.43
CA SER A 161 12.87 -13.80 5.49
C SER A 161 13.35 -15.19 5.90
N THR A 162 14.63 -15.28 6.23
CA THR A 162 15.16 -16.40 7.01
C THR A 162 14.58 -16.37 8.43
N ARG A 163 14.70 -17.50 9.14
CA ARG A 163 14.29 -17.58 10.56
C ARG A 163 15.02 -16.55 11.43
N ALA A 164 16.30 -16.27 11.15
CA ALA A 164 17.09 -15.32 11.91
C ALA A 164 16.55 -13.89 11.74
N GLU A 165 16.21 -13.49 10.51
CA GLU A 165 15.61 -12.19 10.21
C GLU A 165 14.23 -12.05 10.86
N SER A 166 13.36 -13.05 10.74
CA SER A 166 12.04 -13.02 11.39
C SER A 166 12.15 -12.95 12.92
N ALA A 167 13.08 -13.70 13.53
CA ALA A 167 13.33 -13.63 14.97
C ALA A 167 13.87 -12.27 15.40
N PHE A 168 14.72 -11.63 14.59
CA PHE A 168 15.19 -10.28 14.84
C PHE A 168 14.03 -9.28 14.84
N PHE A 169 13.19 -9.27 13.79
CA PHE A 169 12.04 -8.37 13.66
C PHE A 169 11.01 -8.56 14.77
N SER A 170 10.67 -9.81 15.09
CA SER A 170 9.75 -10.14 16.19
C SER A 170 10.27 -9.62 17.55
N ARG A 171 11.58 -9.74 17.82
CA ARG A 171 12.21 -9.21 19.04
C ARG A 171 12.24 -7.69 19.12
N GLN A 172 12.13 -6.98 18.00
CA GLN A 172 11.97 -5.52 18.02
C GLN A 172 10.56 -5.09 18.45
N GLY A 173 9.62 -6.03 18.59
CA GLY A 173 8.21 -5.73 18.88
C GLY A 173 7.41 -5.29 17.66
N TRP A 174 7.89 -5.55 16.44
CA TRP A 174 7.14 -5.25 15.21
C TRP A 174 6.11 -6.33 14.89
N HIS A 175 5.04 -5.96 14.20
CA HIS A 175 3.78 -6.71 14.25
C HIS A 175 3.58 -7.60 13.03
N VAL A 176 3.83 -7.05 11.85
CA VAL A 176 3.64 -7.75 10.58
C VAL A 176 4.79 -7.46 9.62
N ILE A 177 4.94 -8.29 8.60
CA ILE A 177 6.00 -8.17 7.58
C ILE A 177 5.40 -8.31 6.17
N ASN A 178 5.79 -7.42 5.25
CA ASN A 178 5.40 -7.49 3.83
C ASN A 178 6.52 -6.96 2.92
N MET A 179 6.17 -6.67 1.66
CA MET A 179 7.12 -6.20 0.65
C MET A 179 6.68 -4.94 -0.11
N THR A 180 5.50 -4.38 0.16
CA THR A 180 4.82 -3.45 -0.77
C THR A 180 4.38 -2.12 -0.18
N GLN A 181 4.35 -1.96 1.14
CA GLN A 181 3.90 -0.68 1.71
C GLN A 181 4.91 0.46 1.50
N SER A 182 6.21 0.16 1.38
CA SER A 182 7.24 1.13 0.98
C SER A 182 7.70 0.88 -0.47
N PRO A 183 7.88 1.92 -1.32
CA PRO A 183 7.72 3.35 -1.03
C PRO A 183 6.29 3.90 -1.24
N GLU A 184 5.26 3.05 -1.37
CA GLU A 184 3.90 3.47 -1.72
C GLU A 184 3.32 4.52 -0.75
N VAL A 185 3.51 4.33 0.56
CA VAL A 185 3.00 5.28 1.57
C VAL A 185 3.73 6.64 1.53
N GLN A 186 5.05 6.64 1.30
CA GLN A 186 5.85 7.85 1.19
C GLN A 186 5.41 8.67 -0.02
N LEU A 187 5.33 8.02 -1.19
CA LEU A 187 4.93 8.65 -2.44
C LEU A 187 3.49 9.18 -2.38
N THR A 188 2.57 8.43 -1.79
CA THR A 188 1.17 8.88 -1.64
C THR A 188 1.11 10.17 -0.83
N ARG A 189 1.87 10.22 0.26
CA ARG A 189 1.93 11.38 1.15
C ARG A 189 2.64 12.58 0.52
N GLU A 190 3.68 12.36 -0.29
CA GLU A 190 4.33 13.42 -1.08
C GLU A 190 3.34 14.13 -2.02
N LEU A 191 2.35 13.42 -2.56
CA LEU A 191 1.31 14.03 -3.42
C LEU A 191 0.09 14.56 -2.64
N GLY A 192 0.15 14.58 -1.32
CA GLY A 192 -0.93 15.07 -0.45
C GLY A 192 -2.22 14.26 -0.56
N MET A 193 -2.10 12.93 -0.75
CA MET A 193 -3.20 11.97 -0.73
C MET A 193 -3.17 11.10 0.54
#